data_AF-A0A350CDX6-F1
#
_entry.id   AF-A0A350CDX6-F1
#
_cell.length_a   1.000
_cell.length_b   1.000
_cell.length_c   1.000
_cell.angle_alpha   90.00
_cell.angle_beta   90.00
_cell.angle_gamma   90.00
#
_symmetry.space_group_name_H-M   'P 1'
#
loop_
_entity.id
_entity.type
_entity.pdbx_description
1 polymer ?
#
loop_
_entity_poly.entity_id
_entity_poly.type
_entity_poly.pdbx_seq_one_letter_code
_entity_poly.pdbx_strand_id
1 'polypeptide(L)'
;MVVHANHAAEIRDDCLAALRRLVRSGFPVLNQAVLLRNINDTAMAQEQLSLSLVNAGVLPYYLHQLDRVDGTQHFEVSETVGQQILKTLQARLPGYAVPRYVREIPGATGKTPLLRELP
;
A
#
# COMPACT_ATOMS: atom_id res chain seq x y z
N MET A 1 -8.26 -7.35 -10.44
CA MET A 1 -7.88 -8.20 -9.28
C MET A 1 -7.17 -7.32 -8.26
N VAL A 2 -7.40 -7.53 -6.96
CA VAL A 2 -6.64 -6.83 -5.89
C VAL A 2 -5.87 -7.87 -5.10
N VAL A 3 -4.54 -7.78 -5.13
CA VAL A 3 -3.64 -8.62 -4.33
C VAL A 3 -3.25 -7.90 -3.04
N HIS A 4 -2.71 -8.65 -2.09
CA HIS A 4 -2.23 -8.12 -0.82
C HIS A 4 -0.74 -8.42 -0.66
N ALA A 5 0.07 -7.37 -0.59
CA ALA A 5 1.47 -7.45 -0.22
C ALA A 5 1.86 -6.26 0.65
N ASN A 6 2.55 -6.53 1.76
CA ASN A 6 2.94 -5.49 2.72
C ASN A 6 4.42 -5.08 2.58
N HIS A 7 5.26 -5.94 2.01
CA HIS A 7 6.70 -5.69 1.90
C HIS A 7 7.27 -6.13 0.54
N ALA A 8 8.27 -5.39 0.03
CA ALA A 8 8.90 -5.67 -1.26
C ALA A 8 9.47 -7.10 -1.33
N ALA A 9 9.93 -7.63 -0.20
CA ALA A 9 10.45 -8.99 -0.09
C ALA A 9 9.41 -10.07 -0.43
N GLU A 10 8.12 -9.78 -0.39
CA GLU A 10 7.05 -10.69 -0.80
C GLU A 10 6.92 -10.79 -2.33
N ILE A 11 7.47 -9.81 -3.08
CA ILE A 11 7.37 -9.72 -4.53
C ILE A 11 8.60 -10.37 -5.18
N ARG A 12 8.73 -11.69 -4.99
CA ARG A 12 9.84 -12.48 -5.53
C ARG A 12 9.37 -13.86 -6.02
N ASP A 13 10.26 -14.57 -6.71
CA ASP A 13 10.11 -15.98 -7.07
C ASP A 13 8.75 -16.35 -7.68
N ASP A 14 8.04 -17.28 -7.06
CA ASP A 14 6.74 -17.80 -7.48
C ASP A 14 5.64 -16.72 -7.44
N CYS A 15 5.64 -15.87 -6.42
CA CYS A 15 4.73 -14.73 -6.30
C CYS A 15 4.90 -13.77 -7.50
N LEU A 16 6.15 -13.39 -7.82
CA LEU A 16 6.43 -12.55 -8.98
C LEU A 16 5.99 -13.20 -10.30
N ALA A 17 6.23 -14.51 -10.46
CA ALA A 17 5.79 -15.25 -11.63
C ALA A 17 4.25 -15.28 -11.76
N ALA A 18 3.54 -15.46 -10.64
CA ALA A 18 2.08 -15.43 -10.60
C ALA A 18 1.52 -14.04 -10.93
N LEU A 19 2.08 -12.97 -10.34
CA LEU A 19 1.68 -11.59 -10.65
C LEU A 19 1.84 -11.28 -12.13
N ARG A 20 2.98 -11.65 -12.74
CA ARG A 20 3.20 -11.45 -14.18
C ARG A 20 2.22 -12.23 -15.04
N ARG A 21 1.79 -13.43 -14.63
CA ARG A 21 0.72 -14.18 -15.33
C ARG A 21 -0.61 -13.46 -15.25
N LEU A 22 -0.97 -12.93 -14.08
CA LEU A 22 -2.19 -12.14 -13.91
C LEU A 22 -2.16 -10.87 -14.77
N VAL A 23 -1.05 -10.12 -14.77
CA VAL A 23 -0.90 -8.91 -15.59
C VAL A 23 -1.02 -9.23 -17.08
N ARG A 24 -0.39 -10.33 -17.55
CA ARG A 24 -0.48 -10.75 -18.96
C ARG A 24 -1.88 -11.19 -19.40
N SER A 25 -2.79 -11.47 -18.46
CA SER A 25 -4.20 -11.76 -18.80
C SER A 25 -4.97 -10.53 -19.29
N GLY A 26 -4.39 -9.33 -19.18
CA GLY A 26 -4.95 -8.08 -19.71
C GLY A 26 -5.84 -7.33 -18.73
N PHE A 27 -6.11 -7.88 -17.53
CA PHE A 27 -6.86 -7.18 -16.49
C PHE A 27 -5.92 -6.38 -15.56
N PRO A 28 -6.33 -5.19 -15.09
CA PRO A 28 -5.59 -4.46 -14.07
C PRO A 28 -5.41 -5.30 -12.79
N VAL A 29 -4.16 -5.35 -12.33
CA VAL A 29 -3.78 -5.94 -11.04
C VAL A 29 -3.37 -4.80 -10.12
N LEU A 30 -4.03 -4.73 -8.97
CA LEU A 30 -3.85 -3.69 -7.96
C LEU A 30 -3.31 -4.32 -6.68
N ASN A 31 -2.53 -3.58 -5.89
CA ASN A 31 -2.08 -4.01 -4.56
C ASN A 31 -2.74 -3.18 -3.45
N GLN A 32 -3.23 -3.85 -2.41
CA GLN A 32 -3.51 -3.24 -1.13
C GLN A 32 -2.50 -3.70 -0.08
N ALA A 33 -2.09 -2.79 0.78
CA ALA A 33 -1.22 -3.05 1.92
C ALA A 33 -1.86 -2.49 3.18
N VAL A 34 -1.41 -2.95 4.35
CA VAL A 34 -1.70 -2.33 5.65
C VAL A 34 -0.40 -1.73 6.18
N LEU A 35 -0.48 -0.54 6.75
CA LEU A 35 0.64 0.10 7.42
C LEU A 35 0.84 -0.56 8.79
N LEU A 36 1.97 -1.24 8.95
CA LEU A 36 2.28 -2.09 10.10
C LEU A 36 3.64 -1.71 10.68
N ARG A 37 3.64 -1.49 12.01
CA ARG A 37 4.83 -1.11 12.77
C ARG A 37 5.93 -2.16 12.63
N ASN A 38 7.17 -1.70 12.43
CA ASN A 38 8.36 -2.53 12.25
C ASN A 38 8.33 -3.48 11.03
N ILE A 39 7.34 -3.34 10.14
CA ILE A 39 7.24 -4.15 8.91
C ILE A 39 7.41 -3.24 7.70
N ASN A 40 6.57 -2.21 7.58
CA ASN A 40 6.56 -1.33 6.42
C ASN A 40 6.24 0.12 6.78
N ASP A 41 6.49 0.51 8.03
CA ASP A 41 6.23 1.83 8.61
C ASP A 41 7.33 2.86 8.32
N THR A 42 8.00 2.71 7.18
CA THR A 42 9.02 3.67 6.72
C THR A 42 8.79 4.03 5.26
N ALA A 43 9.15 5.26 4.88
CA ALA A 43 9.06 5.70 3.49
C ALA A 43 9.89 4.83 2.55
N MET A 44 11.08 4.38 3.00
CA MET A 44 11.94 3.49 2.22
C MET A 44 11.27 2.13 1.94
N ALA A 45 10.64 1.52 2.95
CA ALA A 45 9.96 0.23 2.77
C ALA A 45 8.78 0.34 1.80
N GLN A 46 7.97 1.40 1.92
CA GLN A 46 6.86 1.65 1.00
C GLN A 46 7.35 1.98 -0.42
N GLU A 47 8.43 2.76 -0.56
CA GLU A 47 9.04 3.07 -1.85
C GLU A 47 9.52 1.80 -2.56
N GLN A 48 10.23 0.92 -1.85
CA GLN A 48 10.68 -0.36 -2.37
C GLN A 48 9.51 -1.26 -2.78
N LEU A 49 8.44 -1.32 -1.97
CA LEU A 49 7.25 -2.09 -2.31
C LEU A 49 6.59 -1.54 -3.58
N SER A 50 6.33 -0.24 -3.64
CA SER A 50 5.73 0.41 -4.81
C SER A 50 6.51 0.14 -6.09
N LEU A 51 7.83 0.30 -6.08
CA LEU A 51 8.67 0.04 -7.24
C LEU A 51 8.66 -1.44 -7.63
N SER A 52 8.70 -2.36 -6.66
CA SER A 52 8.64 -3.80 -6.92
C SER A 52 7.32 -4.21 -7.59
N LEU A 53 6.20 -3.66 -7.11
CA LEU A 53 4.87 -3.86 -7.68
C LEU A 53 4.79 -3.32 -9.10
N VAL A 54 5.21 -2.06 -9.32
CA VAL A 54 5.18 -1.42 -10.64
C VAL A 54 6.02 -2.20 -11.63
N ASN A 55 7.22 -2.66 -11.25
CA ASN A 55 8.09 -3.50 -12.07
C ASN A 55 7.47 -4.87 -12.41
N ALA A 56 6.52 -5.34 -11.60
CA ALA A 56 5.72 -6.53 -11.88
C ALA A 56 4.46 -6.25 -12.73
N GLY A 57 4.17 -4.98 -13.03
CA GLY A 57 2.95 -4.54 -13.71
C GLY A 57 1.73 -4.40 -12.78
N VAL A 58 1.94 -4.34 -11.48
CA VAL A 58 0.91 -4.18 -10.44
C VAL A 58 0.89 -2.74 -9.94
N LEU A 59 -0.29 -2.13 -9.86
CA LEU A 59 -0.42 -0.76 -9.38
C LEU A 59 -0.61 -0.72 -7.85
N PRO A 60 0.20 0.06 -7.10
CA PRO A 60 -0.08 0.36 -5.70
C PRO A 60 -1.42 1.11 -5.58
N TYR A 61 -2.39 0.50 -4.91
CA TYR A 61 -3.76 1.03 -4.86
C TYR A 61 -4.11 1.63 -3.51
N TYR A 62 -4.12 0.83 -2.45
CA TYR A 62 -4.42 1.30 -1.11
C TYR A 62 -3.31 0.96 -0.13
N LEU A 63 -2.99 1.93 0.72
CA LEU A 63 -2.31 1.70 1.98
C LEU A 63 -3.35 1.93 3.08
N HIS A 64 -3.70 0.87 3.79
CA HIS A 64 -4.68 0.92 4.86
C HIS A 64 -3.99 1.30 6.17
N GLN A 65 -4.56 2.25 6.90
CA GLN A 65 -4.33 2.36 8.32
C GLN A 65 -4.85 1.09 9.00
N LEU A 66 -4.06 0.51 9.90
CA LEU A 66 -4.47 -0.67 10.66
C LEU A 66 -5.74 -0.38 11.47
N ASP A 67 -6.75 -1.25 11.33
CA ASP A 67 -7.93 -1.22 12.18
C ASP A 67 -7.59 -1.74 13.58
N ARG A 68 -8.06 -1.02 14.60
CA ARG A 68 -7.86 -1.37 16.00
C ARG A 68 -8.83 -2.49 16.37
N VAL A 69 -8.42 -3.72 16.12
CA VAL A 69 -9.08 -4.93 16.64
C VAL A 69 -8.26 -5.52 17.77
N ASP A 70 -8.89 -6.32 18.63
CA ASP A 70 -8.21 -6.92 19.77
C ASP A 70 -7.01 -7.74 19.31
N GLY A 71 -5.86 -7.48 19.95
CA GLY A 71 -4.59 -8.17 19.68
C GLY A 71 -3.69 -7.53 18.61
N THR A 72 -4.14 -6.55 17.82
CA THR A 72 -3.29 -5.95 16.75
C THR A 72 -2.54 -4.69 17.14
N GLN A 73 -2.74 -4.18 18.37
CA GLN A 73 -2.22 -2.90 18.84
C GLN A 73 -0.69 -2.75 18.71
N HIS A 74 0.06 -3.85 18.83
CA HIS A 74 1.52 -3.83 18.73
C HIS A 74 2.02 -3.53 17.30
N PHE A 75 1.18 -3.72 16.28
CA PHE A 75 1.47 -3.33 14.90
C PHE A 75 0.99 -1.91 14.56
N GLU A 76 0.39 -1.19 15.50
CA GLU A 76 -0.19 0.11 15.20
C GLU A 76 0.87 1.18 14.88
N VAL A 77 0.64 1.88 13.78
CA VAL A 77 1.38 3.08 13.37
C VAL A 77 0.44 4.27 13.48
N SER A 78 0.92 5.40 14.01
CA SER A 78 0.08 6.60 14.11
C SER A 78 -0.21 7.18 12.72
N GLU A 79 -1.39 7.77 12.56
CA GLU A 79 -1.79 8.39 11.30
C GLU A 79 -0.80 9.47 10.84
N THR A 80 -0.24 10.23 11.79
CA THR A 80 0.77 11.26 11.51
C THR A 80 2.00 10.66 10.81
N VAL A 81 2.46 9.49 11.26
CA VAL A 81 3.57 8.78 10.62
C VAL A 81 3.17 8.31 9.22
N GLY A 82 1.99 7.71 9.07
CA GLY A 82 1.48 7.29 7.75
C GLY A 82 1.35 8.45 6.75
N GLN A 83 0.84 9.60 7.20
CA GLN A 83 0.76 10.82 6.40
C GLN A 83 2.16 11.35 6.02
N GLN A 84 3.13 11.32 6.93
CA GLN A 84 4.49 11.75 6.65
C GLN A 84 5.17 10.85 5.62
N ILE A 85 5.00 9.53 5.75
CA ILE A 85 5.45 8.54 4.77
C ILE A 85 4.85 8.86 3.40
N LEU A 86 3.53 9.04 3.33
CA LEU A 86 2.85 9.27 2.06
C LEU A 86 3.32 10.56 1.37
N LYS A 87 3.54 11.65 2.13
CA LYS A 87 4.13 12.89 1.59
C LYS A 87 5.53 12.67 1.02
N THR A 88 6.36 11.87 1.70
CA THR A 88 7.69 11.52 1.19
C THR A 88 7.60 10.71 -0.10
N LEU A 89 6.64 9.78 -0.22
CA LEU A 89 6.42 9.02 -1.45
C LEU A 89 5.96 9.93 -2.61
N GLN A 90 5.04 10.86 -2.36
CA GLN A 90 4.58 11.84 -3.37
C GLN A 90 5.72 12.69 -3.95
N ALA A 91 6.76 12.97 -3.15
CA ALA A 91 7.94 13.71 -3.61
C ALA A 91 8.96 12.86 -4.38
N ARG A 92 8.93 11.53 -4.22
CA ARG A 92 9.96 10.61 -4.76
C ARG A 92 9.48 9.76 -5.93
N LEU A 93 8.19 9.44 -5.95
CA LEU A 93 7.60 8.49 -6.88
C LEU A 93 6.68 9.19 -7.89
N PRO A 94 6.53 8.64 -9.10
CA PRO A 94 5.47 9.06 -9.99
C PRO A 94 4.10 8.79 -9.36
N GLY A 95 3.10 9.63 -9.64
CA GLY A 95 1.79 9.58 -8.97
C GLY A 95 1.10 8.21 -9.03
N TYR A 96 1.24 7.46 -10.13
CA TYR A 96 0.66 6.12 -10.25
C TYR A 96 1.30 5.06 -9.35
N ALA A 97 2.49 5.33 -8.81
CA ALA A 97 3.21 4.45 -7.88
C ALA A 97 2.97 4.83 -6.40
N VAL A 98 2.20 5.90 -6.15
CA VAL A 98 1.84 6.33 -4.80
C VAL A 98 0.47 5.73 -4.43
N PRO A 99 0.39 4.84 -3.43
CA PRO A 99 -0.89 4.29 -3.00
C PRO A 99 -1.75 5.34 -2.31
N ARG A 100 -3.07 5.18 -2.32
CA ARG A 100 -3.96 6.06 -1.56
C ARG A 100 -3.97 5.62 -0.10
N TYR A 101 -3.64 6.51 0.83
CA TYR A 101 -3.69 6.21 2.26
C TYR A 101 -5.10 6.37 2.82
N VAL A 102 -5.66 5.30 3.36
CA VAL A 102 -7.09 5.21 3.71
C VAL A 102 -7.35 4.52 5.05
N ARG A 103 -8.51 4.79 5.64
CA ARG A 103 -9.07 4.09 6.81
C ARG A 103 -10.50 3.66 6.54
N GLU A 104 -10.91 2.57 7.20
CA GLU A 104 -12.33 2.21 7.32
C GLU A 104 -12.97 2.92 8.51
N ILE A 105 -14.11 3.58 8.26
CA ILE A 105 -14.89 4.24 9.30
C ILE A 105 -16.26 3.56 9.32
N PRO A 106 -16.69 2.95 10.45
CA PRO A 106 -18.01 2.35 10.56
C PRO A 106 -19.11 3.35 10.19
N GLY A 107 -20.01 2.94 9.29
CA GLY A 107 -21.11 3.78 8.80
C GLY A 107 -20.76 4.74 7.65
N ALA A 108 -19.50 4.82 7.22
CA ALA A 108 -19.15 5.54 6.01
C ALA A 108 -19.54 4.75 4.75
N THR A 109 -19.89 5.46 3.67
CA THR A 109 -20.28 4.85 2.38
C THR A 109 -19.08 4.29 1.59
N GLY A 110 -17.85 4.54 2.06
CA GLY A 110 -16.62 4.05 1.43
C GLY A 110 -15.38 4.34 2.28
N LYS A 111 -14.20 3.97 1.77
CA LYS A 111 -12.92 4.19 2.44
C LYS A 111 -12.62 5.68 2.56
N THR A 112 -12.21 6.12 3.74
CA THR A 112 -11.93 7.53 4.03
C THR A 112 -10.45 7.83 3.79
N PRO A 113 -10.09 8.75 2.86
CA PRO A 113 -8.71 9.16 2.67
C PRO A 113 -8.14 9.87 3.89
N LEU A 114 -6.92 9.52 4.28
CA LEU A 114 -6.21 10.10 5.43
C LEU A 114 -5.21 11.20 5.03
N LEU A 115 -5.01 11.41 3.72
CA LEU A 115 -4.28 12.56 3.18
C LEU A 115 -5.15 13.19 2.08
N ARG A 116 -5.37 14.50 2.15
CA ARG A 116 -5.99 15.25 1.04
C ARG A 116 -4.99 15.33 -0.12
N GLU A 117 -5.44 15.01 -1.32
CA GLU A 117 -4.72 15.38 -2.53
C GLU A 117 -4.62 16.91 -2.58
N LEU A 118 -3.43 17.44 -2.88
CA LEU A 118 -3.28 18.88 -3.14
C LEU A 118 -4.06 19.19 -4.44
N PRO A 119 -4.80 20.31 -4.49
CA PRO A 119 -5.58 20.70 -5.66
C PRO A 119 -4.72 20.90 -6.91
#